data_AF-A0A2G7LZX8-F1
#
_entry.id   AF-A0A2G7LZX8-F1
#
_cell.length_a   1.000
_cell.length_b   1.000
_cell.length_c   1.000
_cell.angle_alpha   90.00
_cell.angle_beta   90.00
_cell.angle_gamma   90.00
#
_symmetry.space_group_name_H-M   'P 1'
#
loop_
_entity.id
_entity.type
_entity.pdbx_description
1 polymer ?
#
loop_
_entity_poly.entity_id
_entity_poly.type
_entity_poly.pdbx_seq_one_letter_code
_entity_poly.pdbx_strand_id
1 'polypeptide(L)'
;MNTILRFGEMKAEQFIQGVNNNWIVYSPLPYAKQHSSGIDDLVIINGLNTKEIVDADLDVTIDSQYDYVYSISTDNKLKLSFDKSKHTDKSSVVEALKCVAITYALGNLKPNGNYYKVIVRNSLGEEIHRTTPMTLDKVDKVISTFDDTRDVGTSGFLSYQIVHDYIVE
;
A
#
# COMPACT_ATOMS: atom_id res chain seq x y z
N MET A 1 -2.04 13.63 -13.00
CA MET A 1 -0.90 12.75 -13.29
C MET A 1 -1.21 11.40 -12.65
N ASN A 2 -1.11 10.31 -13.41
CA ASN A 2 -1.38 8.98 -12.87
C ASN A 2 -0.06 8.30 -12.51
N THR A 3 -0.08 7.52 -11.44
CA THR A 3 1.05 6.70 -11.03
C THR A 3 0.63 5.24 -10.98
N ILE A 4 1.61 4.35 -11.04
CA ILE A 4 1.41 2.90 -10.98
C ILE A 4 2.21 2.36 -9.81
N LEU A 5 1.59 1.48 -9.03
CA LEU A 5 2.18 0.77 -7.89
C LEU A 5 1.72 -0.68 -7.94
N ARG A 6 2.54 -1.63 -7.49
CA ARG A 6 2.10 -3.02 -7.30
C ARG A 6 1.60 -3.23 -5.88
N PHE A 7 0.61 -4.12 -5.71
CA PHE A 7 0.17 -4.53 -4.38
C PHE A 7 1.32 -5.09 -3.52
N GLY A 8 2.31 -5.76 -4.15
CA GLY A 8 3.51 -6.24 -3.45
C GLY A 8 4.41 -5.13 -2.89
N GLU A 9 4.24 -3.89 -3.34
CA GLU A 9 4.97 -2.71 -2.84
C GLU A 9 4.18 -1.98 -1.74
N MET A 10 2.93 -2.39 -1.48
CA MET A 10 2.11 -1.83 -0.41
C MET A 10 2.27 -2.61 0.89
N LYS A 11 2.32 -1.88 2.01
CA LYS A 11 2.30 -2.51 3.32
C LYS A 11 0.87 -2.96 3.65
N ALA A 12 0.65 -4.27 3.73
CA ALA A 12 -0.58 -4.80 4.31
C ALA A 12 -0.59 -4.58 5.83
N GLU A 13 -1.52 -3.77 6.32
CA GLU A 13 -1.60 -3.40 7.73
C GLU A 13 -2.45 -4.40 8.52
N GLN A 14 -3.65 -4.73 8.02
CA GLN A 14 -4.62 -5.55 8.73
C GLN A 14 -5.27 -6.58 7.80
N PHE A 15 -5.65 -7.71 8.36
CA PHE A 15 -6.51 -8.71 7.73
C PHE A 15 -7.71 -8.90 8.66
N ILE A 16 -8.91 -8.67 8.15
CA ILE A 16 -10.14 -8.66 8.93
C ILE A 16 -11.07 -9.73 8.39
N GLN A 17 -11.68 -10.48 9.30
CA GLN A 17 -12.66 -11.52 8.99
C GLN A 17 -14.05 -11.00 9.31
N GLY A 18 -14.86 -10.79 8.29
CA GLY A 18 -16.27 -10.39 8.41
C GLY A 18 -17.19 -11.55 8.69
N VAL A 19 -18.47 -11.40 8.37
CA VAL A 19 -19.49 -12.45 8.35
C VAL A 19 -19.49 -13.15 6.99
N ASN A 20 -19.51 -12.39 5.89
CA ASN A 20 -19.56 -12.92 4.53
C ASN A 20 -18.16 -12.93 3.88
N ASN A 21 -17.40 -11.84 4.04
CA ASN A 21 -16.13 -11.64 3.36
C ASN A 21 -14.96 -11.56 4.34
N ASN A 22 -13.76 -11.73 3.81
CA ASN A 22 -12.53 -11.26 4.43
C ASN A 22 -12.05 -10.03 3.66
N TRP A 23 -11.35 -9.12 4.34
CA TRP A 23 -10.69 -8.02 3.64
C TRP A 23 -9.32 -7.70 4.22
N ILE A 24 -8.46 -7.20 3.35
CA ILE A 24 -7.12 -6.74 3.68
C ILE A 24 -7.09 -5.22 3.59
N VAL A 25 -6.51 -4.58 4.60
CA VAL A 25 -6.30 -3.12 4.65
C VAL A 25 -4.85 -2.85 4.35
N TYR A 26 -4.59 -2.12 3.27
CA TYR A 26 -3.26 -1.66 2.94
C TYR A 26 -3.01 -0.25 3.50
N SER A 27 -1.74 0.11 3.62
CA SER A 27 -1.32 1.48 3.92
C SER A 27 -1.90 2.47 2.91
N PRO A 28 -2.03 3.76 3.27
CA PRO A 28 -2.54 4.77 2.35
C PRO A 28 -1.79 4.80 1.02
N LEU A 29 -2.53 4.99 -0.08
CA LEU A 29 -1.92 5.13 -1.41
C LEU A 29 -0.95 6.32 -1.40
N PRO A 30 0.34 6.12 -1.74
CA PRO A 30 1.33 7.18 -1.64
C PRO A 30 0.96 8.38 -2.52
N TYR A 31 0.79 9.55 -1.90
CA TYR A 31 0.55 10.81 -2.60
C TYR A 31 -0.73 10.83 -3.47
N ALA A 32 -1.67 9.91 -3.21
CA ALA A 32 -2.93 9.86 -3.93
C ALA A 32 -3.76 11.12 -3.68
N LYS A 33 -4.57 11.50 -4.67
CA LYS A 33 -5.60 12.52 -4.49
C LYS A 33 -6.54 12.09 -3.36
N GLN A 34 -7.01 13.05 -2.56
CA GLN A 34 -7.93 12.76 -1.48
C GLN A 34 -9.21 12.10 -2.02
N HIS A 35 -9.57 10.97 -1.42
CA HIS A 35 -10.78 10.21 -1.73
C HIS A 35 -11.95 10.62 -0.84
N SER A 36 -13.16 10.42 -1.36
CA SER A 36 -14.40 10.58 -0.61
C SER A 36 -14.66 9.33 0.24
N SER A 37 -15.81 9.29 0.93
CA SER A 37 -16.29 8.06 1.57
C SER A 37 -17.13 7.19 0.62
N GLY A 38 -17.30 7.62 -0.64
CA GLY A 38 -18.11 6.97 -1.66
C GLY A 38 -17.28 6.28 -2.73
N ILE A 39 -17.81 6.24 -3.96
CA ILE A 39 -17.13 5.72 -5.16
C ILE A 39 -16.54 6.92 -5.89
N ASP A 40 -15.23 6.90 -6.14
CA ASP A 40 -14.54 8.00 -6.81
C ASP A 40 -14.09 7.65 -8.25
N ASP A 41 -14.01 6.36 -8.60
CA ASP A 41 -13.49 5.83 -9.88
C ASP A 41 -12.07 6.35 -10.22
N LEU A 42 -11.31 6.74 -9.20
CA LEU A 42 -9.96 7.31 -9.34
C LEU A 42 -8.85 6.26 -9.24
N VAL A 43 -9.22 5.01 -8.94
CA VAL A 43 -8.29 3.88 -8.84
C VAL A 43 -8.70 2.78 -9.80
N ILE A 44 -7.72 2.17 -10.44
CA ILE A 44 -7.90 1.05 -11.36
C ILE A 44 -6.96 -0.06 -10.93
N ILE A 45 -7.53 -1.21 -10.58
CA ILE A 45 -6.76 -2.42 -10.29
C ILE A 45 -6.66 -3.23 -11.59
N ASN A 46 -5.44 -3.34 -12.12
CA ASN A 46 -5.16 -4.06 -13.35
C ASN A 46 -4.76 -5.51 -13.06
N GLY A 47 -5.27 -6.43 -13.87
CA GLY A 47 -4.99 -7.87 -13.75
C GLY A 47 -5.94 -8.63 -12.84
N LEU A 48 -7.02 -7.99 -12.39
CA LEU A 48 -8.13 -8.61 -11.65
C LEU A 48 -9.46 -8.03 -12.14
N ASN A 49 -10.55 -8.81 -12.00
CA ASN A 49 -11.88 -8.25 -12.17
C ASN A 49 -12.38 -7.69 -10.84
N THR A 50 -12.40 -6.36 -10.71
CA THR A 50 -12.72 -5.68 -9.45
C THR A 50 -13.73 -4.56 -9.63
N LYS A 51 -14.48 -4.28 -8.56
CA LYS A 51 -15.40 -3.14 -8.50
C LYS A 51 -15.17 -2.29 -7.26
N GLU A 52 -15.20 -0.97 -7.42
CA GLU A 52 -15.22 -0.04 -6.30
C GLU A 52 -16.58 -0.08 -5.60
N ILE A 53 -16.56 -0.09 -4.28
CA ILE A 53 -17.74 -0.10 -3.41
C ILE A 53 -17.58 0.94 -2.31
N VAL A 54 -18.70 1.26 -1.66
CA VAL A 54 -18.69 2.11 -0.47
C VAL A 54 -18.01 1.37 0.69
N ASP A 55 -17.26 2.08 1.52
CA ASP A 55 -16.49 1.50 2.62
C ASP A 55 -17.31 0.66 3.61
N ALA A 56 -18.58 1.06 3.81
CA ALA A 56 -19.50 0.35 4.69
C ALA A 56 -19.92 -1.03 4.15
N ASP A 57 -19.72 -1.28 2.85
CA ASP A 57 -20.18 -2.48 2.16
C ASP A 57 -19.08 -3.56 2.05
N LEU A 58 -17.97 -3.43 2.77
CA LEU A 58 -16.86 -4.40 2.69
C LEU A 58 -17.28 -5.84 3.04
N ASP A 59 -18.34 -6.04 3.81
CA ASP A 59 -18.82 -7.36 4.25
C ASP A 59 -20.18 -7.77 3.62
N VAL A 60 -20.57 -7.16 2.50
CA VAL A 60 -21.78 -7.57 1.75
C VAL A 60 -21.43 -8.62 0.70
N THR A 61 -22.42 -9.40 0.25
CA THR A 61 -22.22 -10.39 -0.82
C THR A 61 -21.64 -9.73 -2.08
N ILE A 62 -20.49 -10.26 -2.51
CA ILE A 62 -19.84 -9.83 -3.74
C ILE A 62 -20.58 -10.46 -4.92
N ASP A 63 -20.92 -9.65 -5.92
CA ASP A 63 -21.50 -10.16 -7.16
C ASP A 63 -20.51 -11.11 -7.83
N SER A 64 -21.00 -12.30 -8.21
CA SER A 64 -20.25 -13.39 -8.84
C SER A 64 -19.41 -13.00 -10.06
N GLN A 65 -19.71 -11.87 -10.71
CA GLN A 65 -18.88 -11.36 -11.80
C GLN A 65 -17.53 -10.82 -11.32
N TYR A 66 -17.40 -10.36 -10.07
CA TYR A 66 -16.17 -9.77 -9.54
C TYR A 66 -15.42 -10.75 -8.64
N ASP A 67 -14.11 -10.76 -8.81
CA ASP A 67 -13.21 -11.56 -8.00
C ASP A 67 -12.92 -10.93 -6.64
N TYR A 68 -12.91 -9.59 -6.62
CA TYR A 68 -12.65 -8.75 -5.47
C TYR A 68 -13.49 -7.48 -5.58
N VAL A 69 -13.81 -6.86 -4.46
CA VAL A 69 -14.32 -5.49 -4.40
C VAL A 69 -13.39 -4.65 -3.57
N TYR A 70 -13.30 -3.35 -3.83
CA TYR A 70 -12.40 -2.48 -3.09
C TYR A 70 -13.08 -1.19 -2.67
N SER A 71 -12.61 -0.60 -1.58
CA SER A 71 -12.95 0.76 -1.18
C SER A 71 -11.68 1.55 -0.90
N ILE A 72 -11.75 2.86 -1.12
CA ILE A 72 -10.75 3.82 -0.64
C ILE A 72 -11.51 4.90 0.08
N SER A 73 -11.47 4.87 1.41
CA SER A 73 -12.17 5.86 2.22
C SER A 73 -11.34 7.13 2.41
N THR A 74 -11.87 8.08 3.19
CA THR A 74 -11.19 9.35 3.51
C THR A 74 -9.81 9.20 4.20
N ASP A 75 -9.45 8.01 4.68
CA ASP A 75 -8.11 7.69 5.17
C ASP A 75 -7.10 7.35 4.04
N ASN A 76 -7.54 7.39 2.78
CA ASN A 76 -6.85 6.98 1.56
C ASN A 76 -6.27 5.56 1.60
N LYS A 77 -6.75 4.70 2.52
CA LYS A 77 -6.34 3.30 2.60
C LYS A 77 -7.15 2.49 1.61
N LEU A 78 -6.44 1.66 0.85
CA LEU A 78 -7.06 0.68 -0.02
C LEU A 78 -7.46 -0.53 0.83
N LYS A 79 -8.76 -0.81 0.85
CA LYS A 79 -9.34 -1.99 1.49
C LYS A 79 -9.88 -2.89 0.40
N LEU A 80 -9.35 -4.11 0.31
CA LEU A 80 -9.72 -5.07 -0.71
C LEU A 80 -10.46 -6.24 -0.05
N SER A 81 -11.72 -6.39 -0.40
CA SER A 81 -12.61 -7.43 0.12
C SER A 81 -12.82 -8.56 -0.90
N PHE A 82 -12.96 -9.77 -0.39
CA PHE A 82 -13.11 -11.00 -1.15
C PHE A 82 -13.88 -12.03 -0.33
N ASP A 83 -14.50 -12.98 -1.04
CA ASP A 83 -15.17 -14.11 -0.41
C ASP A 83 -14.21 -14.89 0.50
N LYS A 84 -14.71 -15.30 1.68
CA LYS A 84 -13.92 -16.03 2.69
C LYS A 84 -13.27 -17.31 2.18
N SER A 85 -13.88 -17.96 1.19
CA SER A 85 -13.33 -19.17 0.57
C SER A 85 -12.09 -18.92 -0.28
N LYS A 86 -11.84 -17.65 -0.68
CA LYS A 86 -10.76 -17.30 -1.61
C LYS A 86 -9.38 -17.27 -0.97
N HIS A 87 -9.28 -16.70 0.23
CA HIS A 87 -8.04 -16.65 0.99
C HIS A 87 -8.27 -16.89 2.48
N THR A 88 -7.50 -17.82 3.04
CA THR A 88 -7.59 -18.26 4.44
C THR A 88 -6.93 -17.29 5.41
N ASP A 89 -5.91 -16.56 4.97
CA ASP A 89 -5.07 -15.70 5.79
C ASP A 89 -4.41 -14.58 4.99
N LYS A 90 -3.76 -13.66 5.72
CA LYS A 90 -3.05 -12.51 5.17
C LYS A 90 -1.97 -12.88 4.16
N SER A 91 -1.20 -13.95 4.43
CA SER A 91 -0.06 -14.35 3.59
C SER A 91 -0.54 -14.85 2.23
N SER A 92 -1.62 -15.64 2.21
CA SER A 92 -2.26 -16.11 0.98
C SER A 92 -2.68 -14.95 0.07
N VAL A 93 -3.30 -13.90 0.63
CA VAL A 93 -3.73 -12.72 -0.13
C VAL A 93 -2.54 -11.96 -0.69
N VAL A 94 -1.54 -11.67 0.15
CA VAL A 94 -0.37 -10.86 -0.24
C VAL A 94 0.41 -11.56 -1.35
N GLU A 95 0.59 -12.88 -1.26
CA GLU A 95 1.30 -13.65 -2.28
C GLU A 95 0.53 -13.70 -3.61
N ALA A 96 -0.78 -13.89 -3.56
CA ALA A 96 -1.62 -13.91 -4.76
C ALA A 96 -1.64 -12.57 -5.49
N LEU A 97 -1.61 -11.46 -4.75
CA LEU A 97 -1.75 -10.11 -5.29
C LEU A 97 -0.41 -9.43 -5.63
N LYS A 98 0.74 -10.02 -5.29
CA LYS A 98 2.05 -9.34 -5.36
C LYS A 98 2.36 -8.68 -6.72
N CYS A 99 1.90 -9.26 -7.82
CA CYS A 99 2.14 -8.77 -9.18
C CYS A 99 0.99 -7.89 -9.73
N VAL A 100 -0.12 -7.78 -9.01
CA VAL A 100 -1.28 -6.98 -9.41
C VAL A 100 -0.93 -5.50 -9.31
N ALA A 101 -1.26 -4.73 -10.35
CA ALA A 101 -0.91 -3.32 -10.45
C ALA A 101 -2.12 -2.43 -10.15
N ILE A 102 -1.88 -1.35 -9.42
CA ILE A 102 -2.84 -0.32 -9.07
C ILE A 102 -2.42 0.95 -9.81
N THR A 103 -3.33 1.51 -10.60
CA THR A 103 -3.18 2.83 -11.20
C THR A 103 -4.05 3.80 -10.43
N TYR A 104 -3.50 4.93 -10.00
CA TYR A 104 -4.25 5.94 -9.26
C TYR A 104 -3.78 7.36 -9.59
N ALA A 105 -4.67 8.33 -9.37
CA ALA A 105 -4.37 9.74 -9.57
C ALA A 105 -3.57 10.33 -8.39
N LEU A 106 -2.46 11.00 -8.70
CA LEU A 106 -1.74 11.81 -7.71
C LEU A 106 -2.55 13.07 -7.36
N GLY A 107 -2.50 13.47 -6.10
CA GLY A 107 -3.02 14.75 -5.66
C GLY A 107 -2.18 15.93 -6.16
N ASN A 108 -2.59 17.16 -5.83
CA ASN A 108 -1.74 18.33 -6.07
C ASN A 108 -0.58 18.29 -5.06
N LEU A 109 0.58 17.84 -5.53
CA LEU A 109 1.74 17.63 -4.65
C LEU A 109 2.49 18.94 -4.44
N LYS A 110 2.63 19.34 -3.17
CA LYS A 110 3.55 20.40 -2.75
C LYS A 110 4.62 19.83 -1.82
N PRO A 111 5.87 20.32 -1.89
CA PRO A 111 6.90 19.93 -0.94
C PRO A 111 6.43 20.16 0.49
N ASN A 112 6.54 19.13 1.33
CA ASN A 112 6.29 19.25 2.76
C ASN A 112 7.53 19.84 3.42
N GLY A 113 7.75 21.14 3.25
CA GLY A 113 8.96 21.81 3.74
C GLY A 113 10.24 21.11 3.31
N ASN A 114 11.21 20.99 4.22
CA ASN A 114 12.48 20.26 4.02
C ASN A 114 12.44 18.88 4.70
N TYR A 115 11.32 18.17 4.58
CA TYR A 115 11.18 16.81 5.09
C TYR A 115 11.42 15.77 4.01
N TYR A 116 11.94 14.62 4.41
CA TYR A 116 12.34 13.51 3.55
C TYR A 116 11.90 12.19 4.18
N LYS A 117 11.68 11.19 3.32
CA LYS A 117 11.46 9.79 3.73
C LYS A 117 12.63 8.95 3.24
N VAL A 118 13.00 7.97 4.06
CA VAL A 118 14.00 6.94 3.72
C VAL A 118 13.26 5.64 3.51
N ILE A 119 13.50 5.02 2.37
CA ILE A 119 13.05 3.66 2.06
C ILE A 119 14.31 2.78 2.01
N VAL A 120 14.35 1.75 2.84
CA VAL A 120 15.47 0.81 2.92
C VAL A 120 15.04 -0.51 2.30
N ARG A 121 15.83 -1.01 1.35
CA ARG A 121 15.63 -2.33 0.76
C ARG A 121 16.86 -3.22 0.94
N ASN A 122 16.63 -4.51 1.18
CA ASN A 122 17.70 -5.51 1.24
C ASN A 122 18.23 -5.85 -0.16
N SER A 123 19.24 -6.72 -0.22
CA SER A 123 19.86 -7.18 -1.48
C SER A 123 18.90 -7.95 -2.39
N LEU A 124 17.75 -8.41 -1.87
CA LEU A 124 16.69 -9.08 -2.63
C LEU A 124 15.67 -8.09 -3.21
N GLY A 125 15.78 -6.80 -2.88
CA GLY A 125 14.88 -5.74 -3.33
C GLY A 125 13.62 -5.58 -2.47
N GLU A 126 13.52 -6.30 -1.35
CA GLU A 126 12.38 -6.21 -0.43
C GLU A 126 12.47 -4.93 0.40
N GLU A 127 11.36 -4.21 0.56
CA GLU A 127 11.31 -3.08 1.49
C GLU A 127 11.29 -3.57 2.93
N ILE A 128 12.39 -3.32 3.64
CA ILE A 128 12.59 -3.80 5.00
C ILE A 128 12.35 -2.72 6.05
N HIS A 129 12.40 -1.44 5.65
CA HIS A 129 12.11 -0.30 6.50
C HIS A 129 11.68 0.93 5.69
N ARG A 130 10.79 1.73 6.28
CA ARG A 130 10.38 3.03 5.76
C ARG A 130 10.16 4.00 6.92
N THR A 131 10.75 5.19 6.81
CA THR A 131 10.58 6.23 7.83
C THR A 131 9.33 7.07 7.59
N THR A 132 8.84 7.71 8.66
CA THR A 132 7.96 8.87 8.56
C THR A 132 8.77 10.10 8.09
N PRO A 133 8.12 11.17 7.57
CA PRO A 133 8.82 12.39 7.16
C PRO A 133 9.73 12.95 8.25
N MET A 134 11.00 13.22 7.93
CA MET A 134 12.00 13.74 8.85
C MET A 134 13.01 14.64 8.15
N THR A 135 13.72 15.47 8.91
CA THR A 135 14.76 16.39 8.39
C THR A 135 16.02 15.61 7.97
N LEU A 136 16.85 16.20 7.10
CA LEU A 136 18.04 15.52 6.55
C LEU A 136 19.04 15.05 7.61
N ASP A 137 19.20 15.78 8.72
CA ASP A 137 20.04 15.37 9.85
C ASP A 137 19.54 14.07 10.50
N LYS A 138 18.22 13.86 10.56
CA LYS A 138 17.62 12.62 11.05
C LYS A 138 17.74 11.49 10.02
N VAL A 139 17.65 11.81 8.73
CA VAL A 139 17.91 10.85 7.64
C VAL A 139 19.33 10.30 7.74
N ASP A 140 20.33 11.18 7.90
CA ASP A 140 21.74 10.79 8.07
C ASP A 140 21.92 9.86 9.28
N LYS A 141 21.21 10.17 10.38
CA LYS A 141 21.20 9.30 11.56
C LYS A 141 20.58 7.92 11.29
N VAL A 142 19.51 7.83 10.51
CA VAL A 142 18.90 6.53 10.14
C VAL A 142 19.87 5.72 9.30
N ILE A 143 20.47 6.32 8.27
CA ILE A 143 21.39 5.62 7.35
C ILE A 143 22.64 5.11 8.11
N SER A 144 23.14 5.89 9.06
CA SER A 144 24.33 5.51 9.86
C SER A 144 24.06 4.51 10.98
N THR A 145 22.79 4.23 11.33
CA THR A 145 22.45 3.36 12.47
C THR A 145 21.57 2.17 12.12
N PHE A 146 20.91 2.17 10.96
CA PHE A 146 20.05 1.08 10.55
C PHE A 146 20.87 -0.10 10.02
N ASP A 147 20.67 -1.27 10.61
CA ASP A 147 21.31 -2.52 10.21
C ASP A 147 20.22 -3.61 10.08
N ASP A 148 20.30 -4.41 9.02
CA ASP A 148 19.31 -5.46 8.77
C ASP A 148 19.72 -6.76 9.45
N THR A 149 19.24 -6.94 10.68
CA THR A 149 19.58 -8.08 11.53
C THR A 149 18.82 -9.36 11.18
N ARG A 150 18.02 -9.36 10.10
CA ARG A 150 17.09 -10.44 9.76
C ARG A 150 17.72 -11.58 8.94
N ASP A 151 18.84 -11.37 8.25
CA ASP A 151 19.51 -12.43 7.50
C ASP A 151 21.04 -12.32 7.61
N VAL A 152 21.66 -13.36 8.19
CA VAL A 152 23.12 -13.51 8.35
C VAL A 152 23.68 -14.61 7.42
N GLY A 153 22.83 -15.22 6.59
CA GLY A 153 23.17 -16.38 5.77
C GLY A 153 23.70 -16.04 4.37
N THR A 154 23.50 -14.80 3.91
CA THR A 154 23.98 -14.34 2.60
C THR A 154 24.65 -12.97 2.70
N SER A 155 25.73 -12.77 1.93
CA SER A 155 26.33 -11.44 1.79
C SER A 155 25.35 -10.54 1.04
N GLY A 156 25.01 -9.40 1.62
CA GLY A 156 24.03 -8.47 1.07
C GLY A 156 24.46 -7.02 1.23
N PHE A 157 23.69 -6.13 0.62
CA PHE A 157 23.79 -4.69 0.79
C PHE A 157 22.43 -4.13 1.15
N LEU A 158 22.43 -3.01 1.86
CA LEU A 158 21.24 -2.19 2.05
C LEU A 158 21.24 -1.05 1.05
N SER A 159 20.15 -0.92 0.32
CA SER A 159 19.92 0.22 -0.55
C SER A 159 19.02 1.23 0.14
N TYR A 160 19.47 2.47 0.18
CA TYR A 160 18.75 3.59 0.78
C TYR A 160 18.26 4.51 -0.32
N GLN A 161 16.95 4.67 -0.41
CA GLN A 161 16.32 5.66 -1.29
C GLN A 161 15.81 6.81 -0.45
N ILE A 162 16.36 8.01 -0.68
CA ILE A 162 15.91 9.24 -0.04
C ILE A 162 14.98 9.96 -1.02
N VAL A 163 13.76 10.24 -0.56
CA VAL A 163 12.77 10.98 -1.34
C VAL A 163 12.33 12.22 -0.57
N HIS A 164 12.21 13.35 -1.25
CA HIS A 164 11.59 14.54 -0.68
C HIS A 164 10.13 14.20 -0.35
N ASP A 165 9.70 14.53 0.86
CA ASP A 165 8.31 14.37 1.24
C ASP A 165 7.44 15.41 0.55
N TYR A 166 6.36 14.94 -0.08
CA TYR A 166 5.32 15.77 -0.64
C TYR A 166 4.02 15.51 0.14
N ILE A 167 3.27 16.58 0.36
CA ILE A 167 1.90 16.50 0.85
C ILE A 167 0.95 16.86 -0.28
N VAL A 168 -0.25 16.28 -0.20
CA VAL A 168 -1.36 16.64 -1.07
C VAL A 168 -1.96 17.94 -0.54
N GLU A 169 -2.12 18.92 -1.41
CA GLU A 169 -2.82 20.17 -1.13
C GLU A 169 -4.33 19.98 -1.03
#